data_AF-A0A2M9HEM5-F1
#
_entry.id   AF-A0A2M9HEM5-F1
#
_cell.length_a   1.000
_cell.length_b   1.000
_cell.length_c   1.000
_cell.angle_alpha   90.00
_cell.angle_beta   90.00
_cell.angle_gamma   90.00
#
_symmetry.space_group_name_H-M   'P 1'
#
loop_
_entity.id
_entity.type
_entity.pdbx_description
1 polymer ?
#
loop_
_entity_poly.entity_id
_entity_poly.type
_entity_poly.pdbx_seq_one_letter_code
_entity_poly.pdbx_strand_id
1 'polypeptide(L)'
;MIGTDAPRRADKDGCAGEDGRADDRQQIRDGLAESVLGICLDRHWFIAASESLTGGLLADAFVRIPGASRVFLGSAVTYDINAKAAILGVDAALLRREGAVHPQVACQMAEATARLYDTHDDLRHRVVGLSTTGVAGPGPDGDKPAGLVYVGISLPEDRSSEGDPIEEHDAARTTHVSELHLRGDRETVRRNTVEAVLRELSELLVRSDSRV
;
A
#
# COMPACT_ATOMS: atom_id res chain seq x y z
N MET A 1 -60.27 5.24 40.00
CA MET A 1 -59.24 6.07 39.34
C MET A 1 -58.00 5.21 39.22
N ILE A 2 -57.79 4.70 38.02
CA ILE A 2 -56.84 3.65 37.63
C ILE A 2 -55.64 4.42 37.04
N GLY A 3 -54.43 4.28 37.57
CA GLY A 3 -53.43 3.41 36.97
C GLY A 3 -52.16 4.23 36.71
N THR A 4 -51.06 3.76 37.27
CA THR A 4 -49.72 4.34 37.30
C THR A 4 -49.08 4.43 35.92
N ASP A 5 -48.51 5.60 35.60
CA ASP A 5 -47.76 5.84 34.37
C ASP A 5 -46.31 5.34 34.53
N ALA A 6 -45.93 4.33 33.75
CA ALA A 6 -44.57 3.79 33.70
C ALA A 6 -43.80 4.45 32.56
N PRO A 7 -42.49 4.78 32.72
CA PRO A 7 -41.74 5.41 31.65
C PRO A 7 -41.47 4.39 30.54
N ARG A 8 -41.70 4.80 29.29
CA ARG A 8 -41.34 4.03 28.09
C ARG A 8 -39.83 3.76 28.11
N ARG A 9 -39.46 2.48 28.04
CA ARG A 9 -38.10 2.06 27.71
C ARG A 9 -37.77 2.60 26.31
N ALA A 10 -36.71 3.38 26.22
CA ALA A 10 -36.08 3.68 24.94
C ALA A 10 -35.47 2.39 24.41
N ASP A 11 -35.85 2.00 23.20
CA ASP A 11 -35.19 0.96 22.43
C ASP A 11 -33.71 1.34 22.28
N LYS A 12 -32.84 0.52 22.89
CA LYS A 12 -31.40 0.50 22.64
C LYS A 12 -31.11 -0.68 21.71
N ASP A 13 -31.54 -0.58 20.46
CA ASP A 13 -31.10 -1.50 19.41
C ASP A 13 -30.73 -0.66 18.19
N GLY A 14 -29.43 -0.56 17.88
CA GLY A 14 -28.99 0.11 16.65
C GLY A 14 -27.54 0.62 16.55
N CYS A 15 -26.61 0.31 17.47
CA CYS A 15 -25.21 0.77 17.35
C CYS A 15 -24.18 -0.36 17.11
N ALA A 16 -24.59 -1.63 17.15
CA ALA A 16 -23.67 -2.77 17.05
C ALA A 16 -23.24 -3.15 15.61
N GLY A 17 -23.66 -2.39 14.59
CA GLY A 17 -23.50 -2.80 13.18
C GLY A 17 -22.28 -2.22 12.44
N GLU A 18 -21.90 -0.97 12.72
CA GLU A 18 -20.82 -0.29 11.98
C GLU A 18 -19.45 -0.47 12.65
N ASP A 19 -19.41 -0.40 13.99
CA ASP A 19 -18.18 -0.56 14.77
C ASP A 19 -17.60 -1.98 14.66
N GLY A 20 -18.45 -3.01 14.71
CA GLY A 20 -18.00 -4.41 14.55
C GLY A 20 -17.45 -4.68 13.15
N ARG A 21 -18.08 -4.12 12.10
CA ARG A 21 -17.61 -4.27 10.72
C ARG A 21 -16.30 -3.53 10.46
N ALA A 22 -16.08 -2.38 11.11
CA ALA A 22 -14.83 -1.65 11.01
C ALA A 22 -13.66 -2.40 11.68
N ASP A 23 -13.93 -3.00 12.84
CA ASP A 23 -12.96 -3.83 13.59
C ASP A 23 -12.58 -5.09 12.80
N ASP A 24 -13.56 -5.81 12.24
CA ASP A 24 -13.34 -6.97 11.37
C ASP A 24 -12.41 -6.62 10.19
N ARG A 25 -12.62 -5.46 9.56
CA ARG A 25 -11.80 -5.02 8.43
C ARG A 25 -10.40 -4.57 8.85
N GLN A 26 -10.24 -4.02 10.04
CA GLN A 26 -8.90 -3.74 10.57
C GLN A 26 -8.16 -5.05 10.84
N GLN A 27 -8.82 -6.03 11.45
CA GLN A 27 -8.23 -7.34 11.71
C GLN A 27 -7.82 -8.08 10.44
N ILE A 28 -8.61 -7.95 9.37
CA ILE A 28 -8.23 -8.45 8.02
C ILE A 28 -6.94 -7.80 7.53
N ARG A 29 -6.79 -6.48 7.64
CA ARG A 29 -5.56 -5.78 7.22
C ARG A 29 -4.37 -6.19 8.09
N ASP A 30 -4.57 -6.30 9.39
CA ASP A 30 -3.51 -6.67 10.33
C ASP A 30 -3.01 -8.09 10.02
N GLY A 31 -3.91 -9.05 9.76
CA GLY A 31 -3.55 -10.42 9.36
C GLY A 31 -2.84 -10.52 8.01
N LEU A 32 -3.23 -9.71 7.02
CA LEU A 32 -2.53 -9.63 5.73
C LEU A 32 -1.12 -9.04 5.89
N ALA A 33 -0.98 -7.97 6.67
CA ALA A 33 0.31 -7.35 6.94
C ALA A 33 1.25 -8.31 7.68
N GLU A 34 0.75 -9.03 8.69
CA GLU A 34 1.50 -10.07 9.40
C GLU A 34 2.00 -11.17 8.46
N SER A 35 1.14 -11.68 7.57
CA SER A 35 1.52 -12.70 6.59
C SER A 35 2.60 -12.20 5.62
N VAL A 36 2.44 -10.98 5.08
CA VAL A 36 3.41 -10.36 4.18
C VAL A 36 4.78 -10.18 4.88
N LEU A 37 4.77 -9.67 6.11
CA LEU A 37 5.99 -9.47 6.89
C LEU A 37 6.70 -10.81 7.16
N GLY A 38 5.95 -11.87 7.49
CA GLY A 38 6.49 -13.21 7.68
C GLY A 38 7.18 -13.75 6.43
N ILE A 39 6.50 -13.70 5.27
CA ILE A 39 7.08 -14.20 4.01
C ILE A 39 8.33 -13.43 3.61
N CYS A 40 8.30 -12.08 3.70
CA CYS A 40 9.48 -11.27 3.38
C CYS A 40 10.63 -11.54 4.35
N LEU A 41 10.34 -11.75 5.64
CA LEU A 41 11.35 -12.09 6.62
C LEU A 41 12.06 -13.40 6.28
N ASP A 42 11.30 -14.44 5.94
CA ASP A 42 11.85 -15.75 5.58
C ASP A 42 12.69 -15.69 4.30
N ARG A 43 12.38 -14.77 3.38
CA ARG A 43 13.14 -14.51 2.15
C ARG A 43 14.31 -13.55 2.30
N HIS A 44 14.52 -12.99 3.49
CA HIS A 44 15.44 -11.87 3.68
C HIS A 44 15.16 -10.67 2.76
N TRP A 45 13.87 -10.44 2.47
CA TRP A 45 13.39 -9.28 1.74
C TRP A 45 12.91 -8.20 2.70
N PHE A 46 12.98 -6.96 2.24
CA PHE A 46 12.57 -5.78 2.98
C PHE A 46 11.42 -5.09 2.27
N ILE A 47 10.67 -4.24 2.97
CA ILE A 47 9.52 -3.53 2.40
C ILE A 47 9.67 -2.04 2.65
N ALA A 48 9.45 -1.24 1.62
CA ALA A 48 9.30 0.20 1.74
C ALA A 48 8.12 0.70 0.91
N ALA A 49 7.55 1.83 1.31
CA ALA A 49 6.38 2.41 0.66
C ALA A 49 6.60 3.87 0.23
N SER A 50 5.87 4.29 -0.80
CA SER A 50 5.55 5.68 -1.05
C SER A 50 4.04 5.86 -1.14
N GLU A 51 3.55 6.91 -0.50
CA GLU A 51 2.11 7.11 -0.33
C GLU A 51 1.69 8.47 -0.83
N SER A 52 0.65 8.51 -1.66
CA SER A 52 -0.08 9.73 -1.97
C SER A 52 -1.41 9.72 -1.23
N LEU A 53 -2.48 9.16 -1.83
CA LEU A 53 -3.82 9.24 -1.26
C LEU A 53 -3.96 8.59 0.12
N THR A 54 -3.18 7.55 0.42
CA THR A 54 -3.28 6.81 1.68
C THR A 54 -2.67 7.59 2.84
N GLY A 55 -1.71 8.50 2.59
CA GLY A 55 -1.25 9.48 3.56
C GLY A 55 -0.65 8.89 4.84
N GLY A 56 0.07 7.77 4.75
CA GLY A 56 0.70 7.09 5.88
C GLY A 56 -0.07 5.87 6.38
N LEU A 57 -1.28 5.61 5.88
CA LEU A 57 -2.09 4.46 6.31
C LEU A 57 -1.48 3.10 5.88
N LEU A 58 -0.73 3.05 4.78
CA LEU A 58 -0.03 1.81 4.41
C LEU A 58 1.14 1.56 5.36
N ALA A 59 1.89 2.60 5.72
CA ALA A 59 2.92 2.50 6.74
C ALA A 59 2.34 2.07 8.10
N ASP A 60 1.24 2.69 8.54
CA ASP A 60 0.53 2.31 9.77
C ASP A 60 0.15 0.83 9.78
N ALA A 61 -0.38 0.31 8.67
CA ALA A 61 -0.76 -1.10 8.57
C ALA A 61 0.41 -2.07 8.82
N PHE A 62 1.63 -1.72 8.39
CA PHE A 62 2.83 -2.50 8.72
C PHE A 62 3.31 -2.24 10.15
N VAL A 63 3.42 -0.96 10.56
CA VAL A 63 3.99 -0.56 11.86
C VAL A 63 3.16 -1.07 13.05
N ARG A 64 1.86 -1.27 12.87
CA ARG A 64 0.98 -1.86 13.89
C ARG A 64 1.33 -3.31 14.25
N ILE A 65 2.04 -4.03 13.38
CA ILE A 65 2.39 -5.43 13.61
C ILE A 65 3.66 -5.53 14.47
N PRO A 66 3.62 -6.24 15.62
CA PRO A 66 4.81 -6.45 16.43
C PRO A 66 5.96 -7.08 15.62
N GLY A 67 7.15 -6.49 15.71
CA GLY A 67 8.34 -6.98 15.00
C GLY A 67 8.48 -6.50 13.55
N ALA A 68 7.58 -5.64 13.04
CA ALA A 68 7.64 -5.11 11.68
C ALA A 68 8.97 -4.43 11.33
N SER A 69 9.67 -3.85 12.30
CA SER A 69 10.98 -3.19 12.10
C SER A 69 12.08 -4.11 11.57
N ARG A 70 11.88 -5.44 11.59
CA ARG A 70 12.81 -6.40 10.99
C ARG A 70 12.74 -6.44 9.46
N VAL A 71 11.66 -5.92 8.87
CA VAL A 71 11.34 -6.05 7.45
C VAL A 71 10.92 -4.71 6.84
N PHE A 72 10.05 -3.96 7.51
CA PHE A 72 9.53 -2.68 7.03
C PHE A 72 10.52 -1.55 7.33
N LEU A 73 11.05 -0.94 6.28
CA LEU A 73 12.07 0.10 6.33
C LEU A 73 11.49 1.51 6.52
N GLY A 74 10.27 1.74 6.03
CA GLY A 74 9.60 3.02 6.16
C GLY A 74 8.73 3.38 4.96
N SER A 75 8.22 4.61 5.00
CA SER A 75 7.36 5.17 3.95
C SER A 75 7.67 6.63 3.67
N ALA A 76 7.64 7.03 2.41
CA ALA A 76 7.70 8.43 1.96
C ALA A 76 6.31 8.90 1.52
N VAL A 77 5.70 9.81 2.29
CA VAL A 77 4.42 10.44 1.88
C VAL A 77 4.70 11.55 0.86
N THR A 78 4.39 11.28 -0.40
CA THR A 78 4.63 12.18 -1.56
C THR A 78 3.31 12.67 -2.15
N TYR A 79 2.48 13.31 -1.31
CA TYR A 79 1.14 13.78 -1.69
C TYR A 79 1.19 14.80 -2.84
N ASP A 80 2.09 15.77 -2.75
CA ASP A 80 2.28 16.81 -3.76
C ASP A 80 2.91 16.25 -5.06
N ILE A 81 2.50 16.80 -6.21
CA ILE A 81 3.01 16.35 -7.51
C ILE A 81 4.49 16.67 -7.69
N ASN A 82 4.99 17.79 -7.15
CA ASN A 82 6.41 18.12 -7.22
C ASN A 82 7.22 17.26 -6.24
N ALA A 83 6.64 16.86 -5.11
CA ALA A 83 7.27 15.90 -4.20
C ALA A 83 7.53 14.54 -4.86
N LYS A 84 6.62 14.08 -5.74
CA LYS A 84 6.84 12.85 -6.54
C LYS A 84 8.09 12.97 -7.42
N ALA A 85 8.28 14.11 -8.08
CA ALA A 85 9.48 14.35 -8.89
C ALA A 85 10.74 14.55 -8.03
N ALA A 86 10.67 15.37 -6.98
CA ALA A 86 11.82 15.77 -6.19
C ALA A 86 12.36 14.66 -5.28
N ILE A 87 11.48 13.84 -4.70
CA ILE A 87 11.84 12.80 -3.73
C ILE A 87 12.03 11.45 -4.43
N LEU A 88 11.13 11.09 -5.35
CA LEU A 88 11.12 9.78 -6.00
C LEU A 88 11.69 9.82 -7.42
N GLY A 89 12.09 10.99 -7.93
CA GLY A 89 12.62 11.09 -9.30
C GLY A 89 11.62 10.72 -10.39
N VAL A 90 10.31 10.77 -10.09
CA VAL A 90 9.26 10.52 -11.10
C VAL A 90 9.41 11.55 -12.22
N ASP A 91 9.31 11.08 -13.47
CA ASP A 91 9.51 11.90 -14.66
C ASP A 91 8.56 13.11 -14.67
N ALA A 92 9.15 14.31 -14.60
CA ALA A 92 8.40 15.56 -14.60
C ALA A 92 7.62 15.77 -15.91
N ALA A 93 8.08 15.22 -17.04
CA ALA A 93 7.34 15.29 -18.31
C ALA A 93 6.10 14.38 -18.29
N LEU A 94 6.21 13.19 -17.71
CA LEU A 94 5.07 12.30 -17.44
C LEU A 94 4.05 12.99 -16.52
N LEU A 95 4.51 13.55 -15.39
CA LEU A 95 3.63 14.23 -14.44
C LEU A 95 2.91 15.44 -15.05
N ARG A 96 3.57 16.21 -15.92
CA ARG A 96 2.93 17.32 -16.64
C ARG A 96 1.88 16.86 -17.65
N ARG A 97 2.10 15.71 -18.31
CA ARG A 97 1.22 15.22 -19.38
C ARG A 97 0.01 14.48 -18.83
N GLU A 98 0.22 13.58 -17.87
CA GLU A 98 -0.80 12.64 -17.40
C GLU A 98 -1.37 12.99 -16.01
N GLY A 99 -0.63 13.81 -15.25
CA GLY A 99 -0.92 14.09 -13.85
C GLY A 99 -0.39 13.01 -12.89
N ALA A 100 -0.74 13.14 -11.61
CA ALA A 100 -0.23 12.25 -10.54
C ALA A 100 -0.89 10.87 -10.51
N VAL A 101 -2.10 10.73 -11.06
CA VAL A 101 -2.91 9.51 -10.98
C VAL A 101 -2.87 8.82 -12.34
N HIS A 102 -1.84 8.00 -12.54
CA HIS A 102 -1.56 7.34 -13.82
C HIS A 102 -0.74 6.06 -13.58
N PRO A 103 -0.89 4.99 -14.37
CA PRO A 103 -0.21 3.72 -14.10
C PRO A 103 1.32 3.83 -14.16
N GLN A 104 1.86 4.56 -15.12
CA GLN A 104 3.32 4.78 -15.24
C GLN A 104 3.87 5.60 -14.07
N VAL A 105 3.06 6.48 -13.45
CA VAL A 105 3.47 7.21 -12.25
C VAL A 105 3.56 6.25 -11.07
N ALA A 106 2.56 5.38 -10.90
CA ALA A 106 2.61 4.34 -9.86
C ALA A 106 3.81 3.40 -10.05
N CYS A 107 4.10 2.99 -11.29
CA CYS A 107 5.28 2.19 -11.63
C CYS A 107 6.58 2.86 -11.17
N GLN A 108 6.82 4.10 -11.65
CA GLN A 108 8.03 4.85 -11.31
C GLN A 108 8.15 5.11 -9.80
N MET A 109 7.03 5.41 -9.12
CA MET A 109 7.00 5.57 -7.67
C MET A 109 7.43 4.28 -6.95
N ALA A 110 6.92 3.11 -7.35
CA ALA A 110 7.23 1.84 -6.69
C ALA A 110 8.71 1.47 -6.85
N GLU A 111 9.25 1.59 -8.06
CA GLU A 111 10.66 1.31 -8.33
C GLU A 111 11.60 2.30 -7.63
N ALA A 112 11.26 3.59 -7.66
CA ALA A 112 12.02 4.61 -6.96
C ALA A 112 11.98 4.42 -5.44
N THR A 113 10.85 3.96 -4.90
CA THR A 113 10.73 3.64 -3.47
C THR A 113 11.69 2.53 -3.08
N ALA A 114 11.77 1.45 -3.88
CA ALA A 114 12.72 0.38 -3.62
C ALA A 114 14.16 0.92 -3.59
N ARG A 115 14.55 1.72 -4.58
CA ARG A 115 15.89 2.34 -4.65
C ARG A 115 16.16 3.33 -3.52
N LEU A 116 15.18 4.15 -3.14
CA LEU A 116 15.31 5.17 -2.10
C LEU A 116 15.65 4.56 -0.74
N TYR A 117 15.10 3.37 -0.45
CA TYR A 117 15.31 2.66 0.81
C TYR A 117 16.38 1.56 0.74
N ASP A 118 16.98 1.33 -0.42
CA ASP A 118 18.12 0.41 -0.60
C ASP A 118 19.42 1.09 -0.14
N THR A 119 19.56 1.34 1.15
CA THR A 119 20.57 2.27 1.70
C THR A 119 21.79 1.57 2.34
N HIS A 120 21.80 0.25 2.47
CA HIS A 120 22.88 -0.49 3.13
C HIS A 120 23.16 -1.81 2.42
N ASP A 121 24.38 -2.32 2.54
CA ASP A 121 24.83 -3.53 1.84
C ASP A 121 23.98 -4.77 2.14
N ASP A 122 23.46 -4.89 3.37
CA ASP A 122 22.58 -5.99 3.79
C ASP A 122 21.20 -5.97 3.13
N LEU A 123 20.79 -4.83 2.57
CA LEU A 123 19.51 -4.65 1.89
C LEU A 123 19.60 -4.85 0.38
N ARG A 124 20.82 -4.84 -0.18
CA ARG A 124 21.09 -4.63 -1.61
C ARG A 124 20.18 -5.47 -2.48
N HIS A 125 19.35 -4.75 -3.25
CA HIS A 125 18.43 -5.30 -4.25
C HIS A 125 17.32 -6.19 -3.70
N ARG A 126 17.10 -6.21 -2.37
CA ARG A 126 16.07 -7.03 -1.69
C ARG A 126 14.91 -6.21 -1.14
N VAL A 127 14.86 -4.91 -1.43
CA VAL A 127 13.75 -4.04 -1.03
C VAL A 127 12.59 -4.22 -1.99
N VAL A 128 11.40 -4.56 -1.51
CA VAL A 128 10.11 -4.45 -2.19
C VAL A 128 9.63 -3.00 -2.10
N GLY A 129 9.37 -2.38 -3.25
CA GLY A 129 8.88 -1.01 -3.32
C GLY A 129 7.38 -0.97 -3.58
N LEU A 130 6.63 -0.30 -2.71
CA LEU A 130 5.18 -0.12 -2.82
C LEU A 130 4.85 1.33 -3.16
N SER A 131 3.81 1.56 -3.97
CA SER A 131 3.31 2.90 -4.26
C SER A 131 1.79 2.98 -4.30
N THR A 132 1.23 4.10 -3.84
CA THR A 132 -0.20 4.41 -3.96
C THR A 132 -0.40 5.81 -4.55
N THR A 133 -1.19 5.93 -5.62
CA THR A 133 -1.62 7.21 -6.18
C THR A 133 -3.05 7.13 -6.70
N GLY A 134 -3.86 8.17 -6.53
CA GLY A 134 -5.29 8.06 -6.77
C GLY A 134 -6.11 9.22 -6.24
N VAL A 135 -7.39 9.21 -6.59
CA VAL A 135 -8.38 10.22 -6.18
C VAL A 135 -9.24 9.63 -5.07
N ALA A 136 -8.94 9.98 -3.82
CA ALA A 136 -9.74 9.50 -2.68
C ALA A 136 -11.16 10.09 -2.64
N GLY A 137 -11.41 11.22 -3.30
CA GLY A 137 -12.69 11.94 -3.25
C GLY A 137 -12.72 13.08 -2.23
N PRO A 138 -13.89 13.72 -2.02
CA PRO A 138 -15.23 13.23 -2.43
C PRO A 138 -15.62 13.51 -3.89
N GLY A 139 -14.89 14.39 -4.59
CA GLY A 139 -15.12 14.71 -6.01
C GLY A 139 -14.01 14.17 -6.93
N PRO A 140 -14.19 14.30 -8.25
CA PRO A 140 -13.14 13.98 -9.21
C PRO A 140 -11.95 14.95 -9.09
N ASP A 141 -10.80 14.52 -9.60
CA ASP A 141 -9.64 15.38 -9.86
C ASP A 141 -9.47 15.53 -11.38
N GLY A 142 -9.92 16.67 -11.91
CA GLY A 142 -10.03 16.88 -13.36
C GLY A 142 -10.96 15.86 -14.01
N ASP A 143 -10.41 15.04 -14.90
CA ASP A 143 -11.10 13.97 -15.62
C ASP A 143 -11.14 12.63 -14.85
N LYS A 144 -10.46 12.54 -13.72
CA LYS A 144 -10.28 11.30 -12.96
C LYS A 144 -11.35 11.17 -11.88
N PRO A 145 -12.20 10.13 -11.90
CA PRO A 145 -13.29 9.99 -10.95
C PRO A 145 -12.78 9.68 -9.54
N ALA A 146 -13.54 10.10 -8.53
CA ALA A 146 -13.33 9.65 -7.16
C ALA A 146 -13.36 8.11 -7.10
N GLY A 147 -12.39 7.52 -6.42
CA GLY A 147 -12.22 6.08 -6.33
C GLY A 147 -11.23 5.49 -7.33
N LEU A 148 -10.76 6.24 -8.34
CA LEU A 148 -9.69 5.78 -9.24
C LEU A 148 -8.36 5.77 -8.48
N VAL A 149 -7.73 4.60 -8.41
CA VAL A 149 -6.46 4.38 -7.71
C VAL A 149 -5.55 3.50 -8.55
N TYR A 150 -4.26 3.82 -8.55
CA TYR A 150 -3.19 2.96 -9.04
C TYR A 150 -2.32 2.52 -7.87
N VAL A 151 -2.04 1.22 -7.83
CA VAL A 151 -1.12 0.57 -6.90
C VAL A 151 0.07 0.05 -7.68
N GLY A 152 1.29 0.39 -7.28
CA GLY A 152 2.51 -0.17 -7.82
C GLY A 152 3.21 -1.08 -6.81
N ILE A 153 3.67 -2.24 -7.27
CA ILE A 153 4.43 -3.22 -6.47
C ILE A 153 5.65 -3.63 -7.27
N SER A 154 6.83 -3.16 -6.86
CA SER A 154 8.12 -3.54 -7.44
C SER A 154 8.78 -4.61 -6.57
N LEU A 155 8.95 -5.81 -7.11
CA LEU A 155 9.57 -6.94 -6.43
C LEU A 155 11.01 -7.16 -6.92
N PRO A 156 11.95 -7.50 -6.02
CA PRO A 156 13.21 -8.13 -6.42
C PRO A 156 12.95 -9.37 -7.28
N GLU A 157 13.79 -9.63 -8.29
CA GLU A 157 13.85 -10.98 -8.85
C GLU A 157 14.46 -11.95 -7.84
N ASP A 158 13.82 -13.11 -7.65
CA ASP A 158 14.38 -14.19 -6.84
C ASP A 158 15.53 -14.84 -7.61
N ARG A 159 16.76 -14.41 -7.31
CA ARG A 159 17.97 -14.96 -7.91
C ARG A 159 18.54 -16.04 -7.00
N SER A 160 17.90 -17.21 -7.01
CA SER A 160 18.40 -18.41 -6.33
C SER A 160 19.59 -19.07 -7.06
N SER A 161 20.16 -18.43 -8.09
CA SER A 161 21.36 -18.92 -8.78
C SER A 161 22.59 -18.13 -8.35
N GLU A 162 23.40 -18.77 -7.51
CA GLU A 162 24.78 -18.39 -7.21
C GLU A 162 25.57 -18.24 -8.52
N GLY A 163 26.26 -17.11 -8.71
CA GLY A 163 27.46 -17.10 -9.57
C GLY A 163 27.77 -15.85 -10.36
N ASP A 164 26.80 -15.03 -10.76
CA ASP A 164 27.11 -13.91 -11.65
C ASP A 164 27.29 -12.59 -10.88
N PRO A 165 28.46 -11.92 -10.98
CA PRO A 165 28.65 -10.60 -10.43
C PRO A 165 27.74 -9.60 -11.16
N ILE A 166 26.88 -8.93 -10.39
CA ILE A 166 25.95 -7.92 -10.89
C ILE A 166 26.73 -6.63 -11.15
N GLU A 167 26.63 -6.07 -12.36
CA GLU A 167 26.97 -4.65 -12.57
C GLU A 167 26.00 -3.79 -11.74
N GLU A 168 26.54 -2.98 -10.83
CA GLU A 168 25.85 -2.28 -9.72
C GLU A 168 24.57 -1.49 -10.07
N HIS A 169 24.24 -1.28 -11.35
CA HIS A 169 23.25 -0.31 -11.78
C HIS A 169 21.87 -0.87 -12.14
N ASP A 170 21.68 -2.19 -12.32
CA ASP A 170 20.36 -2.71 -12.68
C ASP A 170 20.13 -4.15 -12.19
N ALA A 171 19.99 -4.31 -10.86
CA ALA A 171 19.44 -5.55 -10.35
C ALA A 171 18.02 -5.69 -10.86
N ALA A 172 17.77 -6.74 -11.64
CA ALA A 172 16.50 -6.93 -12.31
C ALA A 172 15.34 -7.06 -11.31
N ARG A 173 14.23 -6.40 -11.65
CA ARG A 173 13.02 -6.31 -10.81
C ARG A 173 11.80 -6.50 -11.69
N THR A 174 10.75 -7.07 -11.11
CA THR A 174 9.43 -7.10 -11.76
C THR A 174 8.51 -6.11 -11.06
N THR A 175 7.95 -5.16 -11.83
CA THR A 175 6.99 -4.18 -11.30
C THR A 175 5.59 -4.48 -11.83
N HIS A 176 4.66 -4.67 -10.90
CA HIS A 176 3.23 -4.82 -11.15
C HIS A 176 2.50 -3.51 -10.88
N VAL A 177 1.55 -3.16 -11.76
CA VAL A 177 0.68 -2.00 -11.56
C VAL A 177 -0.77 -2.43 -11.75
N SER A 178 -1.60 -2.11 -10.76
CA SER A 178 -3.03 -2.42 -10.75
C SER A 178 -3.85 -1.13 -10.75
N GLU A 179 -4.87 -1.08 -11.60
CA GLU A 179 -5.90 -0.05 -11.60
C GLU A 179 -7.10 -0.52 -10.78
N LEU A 180 -7.53 0.32 -9.84
CA LEU A 180 -8.64 0.03 -8.93
C LEU A 180 -9.71 1.11 -9.05
N HIS A 181 -10.98 0.68 -9.00
CA HIS A 181 -12.15 1.55 -8.96
C HIS A 181 -12.91 1.32 -7.65
N LEU A 182 -12.49 2.04 -6.62
CA LEU A 182 -12.96 1.84 -5.25
C LEU A 182 -14.20 2.68 -4.95
N ARG A 183 -15.18 2.06 -4.28
CA ARG A 183 -16.40 2.75 -3.85
C ARG A 183 -16.32 3.17 -2.39
N GLY A 184 -17.02 4.25 -2.06
CA GLY A 184 -17.16 4.75 -0.70
C GLY A 184 -16.76 6.21 -0.58
N ASP A 185 -16.74 6.70 0.65
CA ASP A 185 -16.21 8.02 0.98
C ASP A 185 -14.67 8.02 0.97
N ARG A 186 -14.10 9.20 1.23
CA ARG A 186 -12.65 9.43 1.22
C ARG A 186 -11.90 8.43 2.11
N GLU A 187 -12.38 8.21 3.33
CA GLU A 187 -11.72 7.32 4.28
C GLU A 187 -11.85 5.86 3.87
N THR A 188 -12.99 5.46 3.33
CA THR A 188 -13.22 4.12 2.80
C THR A 188 -12.28 3.83 1.62
N VAL A 189 -12.16 4.75 0.66
CA VAL A 189 -11.25 4.58 -0.50
C VAL A 189 -9.80 4.44 -0.03
N ARG A 190 -9.36 5.27 0.93
CA ARG A 190 -8.00 5.19 1.49
C ARG A 190 -7.72 3.85 2.15
N ARG A 191 -8.63 3.37 3.02
CA ARG A 191 -8.46 2.08 3.72
C ARG A 191 -8.56 0.89 2.77
N ASN A 192 -9.44 0.96 1.77
CA ASN A 192 -9.58 -0.08 0.74
C ASN A 192 -8.34 -0.16 -0.15
N THR A 193 -7.68 0.97 -0.41
CA THR A 193 -6.39 0.99 -1.13
C THR A 193 -5.32 0.22 -0.35
N VAL A 194 -5.21 0.47 0.97
CA VAL A 194 -4.26 -0.25 1.82
C VAL A 194 -4.54 -1.76 1.82
N GLU A 195 -5.80 -2.15 1.98
CA GLU A 195 -6.17 -3.57 1.93
C GLU A 195 -5.84 -4.20 0.56
N ALA A 196 -6.09 -3.51 -0.55
CA ALA A 196 -5.76 -3.99 -1.88
C ALA A 196 -4.25 -4.22 -2.06
N VAL A 197 -3.42 -3.25 -1.62
CA VAL A 197 -1.95 -3.39 -1.65
C VAL A 197 -1.50 -4.63 -0.89
N LEU A 198 -2.01 -4.84 0.33
CA LEU A 198 -1.63 -5.98 1.17
C LEU A 198 -2.07 -7.32 0.56
N ARG A 199 -3.28 -7.38 -0.02
CA ARG A 199 -3.78 -8.59 -0.70
C ARG A 199 -2.95 -8.92 -1.93
N GLU A 200 -2.75 -7.95 -2.82
CA GLU A 200 -2.00 -8.15 -4.06
C GLU A 200 -0.55 -8.52 -3.77
N LEU A 201 0.09 -7.88 -2.79
CA LEU A 201 1.44 -8.23 -2.37
C LEU A 201 1.51 -9.66 -1.82
N SER A 202 0.57 -10.04 -0.95
CA SER A 202 0.50 -11.41 -0.43
C SER A 202 0.36 -12.44 -1.56
N GLU A 203 -0.52 -12.20 -2.53
CA GLU A 203 -0.70 -13.08 -3.68
C GLU A 203 0.56 -13.20 -4.55
N LEU A 204 1.24 -12.08 -4.82
CA LEU A 204 2.47 -12.06 -5.61
C LEU A 204 3.61 -12.79 -4.89
N LEU A 205 3.74 -12.61 -3.58
CA LEU A 205 4.75 -13.31 -2.78
C LEU A 205 4.50 -14.82 -2.80
N VAL A 206 3.26 -15.28 -2.59
CA VAL A 206 2.91 -16.71 -2.64
C VAL A 206 3.16 -17.33 -4.03
N ARG A 207 2.80 -16.63 -5.11
CA ARG A 207 3.03 -17.13 -6.48
C ARG A 207 4.51 -17.26 -6.83
N SER A 208 5.34 -16.39 -6.27
CA SER A 208 6.80 -16.44 -6.48
C SER A 208 7.42 -17.66 -5.77
N ASP A 209 6.80 -18.14 -4.69
CA ASP A 209 7.27 -19.33 -3.94
C ASP A 209 7.05 -20.63 -4.72
N SER A 210 5.98 -20.68 -5.54
CA SER A 210 5.61 -21.89 -6.30
C SER A 210 6.43 -22.08 -7.59
N ARG A 211 7.39 -21.19 -7.87
CA ARG A 211 8.26 -21.26 -9.07
C ARG A 211 9.64 -21.85 -8.77
N VAL A 212 9.88 -22.28 -7.53
CA VAL A 212 11.10 -22.98 -7.07
C VAL A 212 10.87 -24.48 -7.06
#